data_AF-A0A095V228-F1
#
_entry.id   AF-A0A095V228-F1
#
_cell.length_a   1.000
_cell.length_b   1.000
_cell.length_c   1.000
_cell.angle_alpha   90.00
_cell.angle_beta   90.00
_cell.angle_gamma   90.00
#
_symmetry.space_group_name_H-M   'P 1'
#
loop_
_entity.id
_entity.type
_entity.pdbx_description
1 polymer ?
#
loop_
_entity_poly.entity_id
_entity_poly.type
_entity_poly.pdbx_seq_one_letter_code
_entity_poly.pdbx_strand_id
1 'polypeptide(L)'
;MAPRVFWKGYLKLSLVTCRVTMTPAVSEGAKVRFHNVNRKTHNRVLSQYVDADTGEAVEDDDQVKGYPKGEDDYVLFEDDELDDVALESTRTIDIETFVPANSIGWIWYDRPHYLAPDDEVSAEAFAVIREAMAKTKTGGVARLVMYRRERAVLLLPKDKGIVVWTLRYGDEVRDADDYAAEMPKEKPGAKHLAMMEKIIEERTEAWKPSMVDDPVQDRLLDIIAERRKGRKTKKRTQEKSPERPSNVIDITAALKKSLEAERKSPRK
;
A
#
# COMPACT_ATOMS: atom_id res chain seq x y z
N MET A 1 18.14 10.15 -0.64
CA MET A 1 17.48 11.47 -0.72
C MET A 1 16.64 11.62 0.53
N ALA A 2 16.75 12.72 1.27
CA ALA A 2 15.97 12.91 2.50
C ALA A 2 14.46 12.79 2.19
N PRO A 3 13.68 12.09 3.02
CA PRO A 3 12.23 11.96 2.81
C PRO A 3 11.61 13.35 2.69
N ARG A 4 10.95 13.66 1.56
CA ARG A 4 10.27 14.95 1.39
C ARG A 4 9.06 14.98 2.33
N VAL A 5 9.03 15.98 3.20
CA VAL A 5 7.87 16.21 4.07
C VAL A 5 6.65 16.41 3.19
N PHE A 6 5.65 15.55 3.38
CA PHE A 6 4.42 15.54 2.59
C PHE A 6 3.38 16.49 3.18
N TRP A 7 3.35 16.58 4.51
CA TRP A 7 2.34 17.35 5.23
C TRP A 7 2.93 17.93 6.52
N LYS A 8 2.47 19.13 6.89
CA LYS A 8 2.82 19.82 8.14
C LYS A 8 1.54 20.26 8.83
N GLY A 9 1.53 20.15 10.15
CA GLY A 9 0.40 20.60 10.94
C GLY A 9 0.64 20.43 12.43
N TYR A 10 -0.45 20.33 13.18
CA TYR A 10 -0.42 20.22 14.63
C TYR A 10 -0.98 18.88 15.07
N LEU A 11 -0.39 18.25 16.07
CA LEU A 11 -0.97 17.13 16.81
C LEU A 11 -1.52 17.69 18.11
N LYS A 12 -2.81 17.47 18.34
CA LYS A 12 -3.53 17.94 19.52
C LYS A 12 -4.10 16.76 20.29
N LEU A 13 -3.90 16.79 21.60
CA LEU A 13 -4.54 15.89 22.54
C LEU A 13 -5.00 16.72 23.73
N SER A 14 -6.31 16.97 23.83
CA SER A 14 -6.90 17.84 24.84
C SER A 14 -6.24 19.23 24.85
N LEU A 15 -5.45 19.57 25.88
CA LEU A 15 -4.75 20.85 26.01
C LEU A 15 -3.31 20.82 25.46
N VAL A 16 -2.78 19.65 25.12
CA VAL A 16 -1.41 19.51 24.62
C VAL A 16 -1.43 19.63 23.11
N THR A 17 -0.66 20.59 22.57
CA THR A 17 -0.52 20.80 21.12
C THR A 17 0.95 20.84 20.74
N CYS A 18 1.35 20.13 19.69
CA CYS A 18 2.71 20.15 19.17
C CYS A 18 2.75 20.19 17.64
N ARG A 19 3.74 20.87 17.06
CA ARG A 19 3.96 20.89 15.61
C ARG A 19 4.59 19.59 15.16
N VAL A 20 4.07 19.07 14.06
CA VAL A 20 4.47 17.79 13.50
C VAL A 20 4.62 17.85 12.00
N THR A 21 5.53 17.04 11.50
CA THR A 21 5.72 16.75 10.08
C THR A 21 5.32 15.31 9.82
N MET A 22 4.66 15.10 8.68
CA MET A 22 4.24 13.79 8.23
C MET A 22 4.88 13.46 6.89
N THR A 23 5.41 12.24 6.78
CA THR A 23 6.08 11.74 5.59
C THR A 23 5.61 10.33 5.25
N PRO A 24 5.32 9.98 3.98
CA PRO A 24 4.93 8.63 3.61
C PRO A 24 5.98 7.60 4.03
N ALA A 25 5.54 6.49 4.63
CA ALA A 25 6.44 5.41 5.03
C ALA A 25 6.85 4.52 3.85
N VAL A 26 6.11 4.61 2.73
CA VAL A 26 6.37 3.90 1.48
C VAL A 26 6.81 4.88 0.40
N SER A 27 7.71 4.43 -0.48
CA SER A 27 8.19 5.21 -1.62
C SER A 27 8.14 4.38 -2.90
N GLU A 28 7.69 5.00 -3.98
CA GLU A 28 7.75 4.42 -5.31
C GLU A 28 8.99 4.85 -6.10
N GLY A 29 9.88 5.64 -5.50
CA GLY A 29 11.00 6.29 -6.19
C GLY A 29 12.03 5.30 -6.75
N ALA A 30 12.13 4.11 -6.17
CA ALA A 30 13.04 3.06 -6.64
C ALA A 30 12.46 2.22 -7.80
N LYS A 31 11.16 2.36 -8.13
CA LYS A 31 10.54 1.59 -9.21
C LYS A 31 11.08 2.03 -10.55
N VAL A 32 11.43 1.08 -11.42
CA VAL A 32 11.83 1.35 -12.80
C VAL A 32 10.64 1.95 -13.56
N ARG A 33 10.78 3.20 -14.04
CA ARG A 33 9.76 3.87 -14.86
C ARG A 33 10.23 3.95 -16.30
N PHE A 34 9.32 3.61 -17.21
CA PHE A 34 9.54 3.77 -18.65
C PHE A 34 8.78 4.99 -19.14
N HIS A 35 9.40 5.74 -20.05
CA HIS A 35 8.69 6.73 -20.83
C HIS A 35 8.25 6.12 -22.15
N ASN A 36 7.09 6.55 -22.64
CA ASN A 36 6.69 6.24 -24.01
C ASN A 36 7.60 7.03 -24.94
N VAL A 37 8.25 6.31 -25.86
CA VAL A 37 9.20 6.87 -26.83
C VAL A 37 8.74 6.46 -28.22
N ASN A 38 8.70 7.42 -29.14
CA ASN A 38 8.37 7.17 -30.53
C ASN A 38 9.44 6.25 -31.13
N ARG A 39 9.03 5.09 -31.65
CA ARG A 39 9.94 4.07 -32.18
C ARG A 39 10.81 4.57 -33.34
N LYS A 40 10.30 5.48 -34.17
CA LYS A 40 11.01 6.00 -35.35
C LYS A 40 11.95 7.13 -35.00
N THR A 41 11.49 8.09 -34.21
CA THR A 41 12.25 9.32 -33.92
C THR A 41 13.06 9.25 -32.63
N HIS A 42 12.81 8.25 -31.78
CA HIS A 42 13.36 8.13 -30.42
C HIS A 42 13.05 9.32 -29.49
N ASN A 43 12.07 10.14 -29.85
CA ASN A 43 11.62 11.26 -29.02
C ASN A 43 10.57 10.81 -28.01
N ARG A 44 10.50 11.50 -26.87
CA ARG A 44 9.49 11.27 -25.83
C ARG A 44 8.09 11.59 -26.38
N VAL A 45 7.13 10.71 -26.12
CA VAL A 45 5.72 10.94 -26.41
C VAL A 45 5.10 11.71 -25.24
N LEU A 46 4.35 12.75 -25.57
CA LEU A 46 3.60 13.56 -24.60
C LEU A 46 2.11 13.19 -24.68
N SER A 47 1.42 13.28 -23.56
CA SER A 47 -0.04 13.13 -23.48
C SER A 47 -0.69 14.51 -23.53
N GLN A 48 -1.82 14.62 -24.20
CA GLN A 48 -2.65 15.82 -24.26
C GLN A 48 -4.11 15.39 -24.10
N TYR A 49 -4.88 16.15 -23.32
CA TYR A 49 -6.33 15.95 -23.22
C TYR A 49 -6.98 16.57 -24.46
N VAL A 50 -7.90 15.81 -25.06
CA VAL A 50 -8.66 16.22 -26.24
C VAL A 50 -10.14 15.98 -25.97
N ASP A 51 -10.97 16.87 -26.49
CA ASP A 51 -12.41 16.77 -26.41
C ASP A 51 -12.90 15.56 -27.23
N ALA A 52 -13.83 14.80 -26.67
CA ALA A 52 -14.23 13.51 -27.25
C ALA A 52 -15.04 13.66 -28.55
N ASP A 53 -15.77 14.76 -28.71
CA ASP A 53 -16.67 14.98 -29.84
C ASP A 53 -15.99 15.78 -30.96
N THR A 54 -15.24 16.80 -30.59
CA THR A 54 -14.56 17.69 -31.54
C THR A 54 -13.16 17.19 -31.91
N GLY A 55 -12.50 16.43 -31.02
CA GLY A 55 -11.11 16.00 -31.19
C GLY A 55 -10.08 17.12 -31.02
N GLU A 56 -10.51 18.31 -30.61
CA GLU A 56 -9.64 19.45 -30.35
C GLU A 56 -8.96 19.33 -28.99
N ALA A 57 -7.80 19.96 -28.85
CA ALA A 57 -7.09 20.01 -27.58
C ALA A 57 -7.83 20.88 -26.58
N VAL A 58 -7.93 20.41 -25.34
CA VAL A 58 -8.53 21.17 -24.23
C VAL A 58 -7.41 21.63 -23.31
N GLU A 59 -7.36 22.93 -23.04
CA GLU A 59 -6.41 23.50 -22.08
C GLU A 59 -6.84 23.19 -20.63
N ASP A 60 -5.95 23.32 -19.66
CA ASP A 60 -6.26 22.97 -18.27
C ASP A 60 -7.35 23.88 -17.66
N ASP A 61 -7.39 25.16 -18.06
CA ASP A 61 -8.39 26.12 -17.57
C ASP A 61 -9.81 25.86 -18.13
N ASP A 62 -9.92 25.09 -19.23
CA ASP A 62 -11.18 24.70 -19.85
C ASP A 62 -11.64 23.29 -19.40
N GLN A 63 -10.94 22.66 -18.45
CA GLN A 63 -11.26 21.33 -17.94
C GLN A 63 -12.00 21.41 -16.60
N VAL A 64 -13.20 20.84 -16.53
CA VAL A 64 -13.99 20.68 -15.29
C VAL A 64 -14.19 19.21 -14.92
N LYS A 65 -14.62 18.92 -13.68
CA LYS A 65 -14.96 17.54 -13.25
C LYS A 65 -16.45 17.28 -13.44
N GLY A 66 -16.81 16.23 -14.19
CA GLY A 66 -18.20 15.81 -14.37
C GLY A 66 -18.57 14.59 -13.53
N TYR A 67 -19.69 14.65 -12.79
CA TYR A 67 -20.32 13.48 -12.16
C TYR A 67 -21.54 13.02 -12.99
N PRO A 68 -21.59 11.76 -13.44
CA PRO A 68 -22.63 11.30 -14.36
C PRO A 68 -24.01 11.27 -13.68
N LYS A 69 -25.01 11.83 -14.36
CA LYS A 69 -26.43 11.85 -13.93
C LYS A 69 -27.36 11.05 -14.87
N GLY A 70 -26.85 10.60 -16.01
CA GLY A 70 -27.57 9.85 -17.03
C GLY A 70 -26.66 9.52 -18.22
N GLU A 71 -27.24 9.10 -19.35
CA GLU A 71 -26.49 9.05 -20.62
C GLU A 71 -26.14 10.47 -21.04
N ASP A 72 -24.83 10.74 -21.15
CA ASP A 72 -24.23 12.00 -21.62
C ASP A 72 -24.62 13.28 -20.86
N ASP A 73 -25.12 13.14 -19.63
CA ASP A 73 -25.40 14.26 -18.72
C ASP A 73 -24.49 14.21 -17.49
N TYR A 74 -23.85 15.35 -17.19
CA TYR A 74 -22.88 15.49 -16.13
C TYR A 74 -23.22 16.68 -15.24
N VAL A 75 -23.19 16.47 -13.93
CA VAL A 75 -23.10 17.56 -12.96
C VAL A 75 -21.64 18.02 -12.93
N LEU A 76 -21.40 19.25 -13.36
CA LEU A 76 -20.07 19.83 -13.44
C LEU A 76 -19.67 20.42 -12.09
N PHE A 77 -18.39 20.28 -11.76
CA PHE A 77 -17.75 20.85 -10.59
C PHE A 77 -16.45 21.52 -11.03
N GLU A 78 -16.28 22.77 -10.62
CA GLU A 78 -15.00 23.47 -10.73
C GLU A 78 -14.00 22.89 -9.73
N ASP A 79 -12.70 22.97 -10.06
CA ASP A 79 -11.65 22.49 -9.16
C ASP A 79 -11.64 23.28 -7.82
N ASP A 80 -11.99 24.57 -7.86
CA ASP A 80 -12.11 25.45 -6.68
C ASP A 80 -13.30 25.08 -5.79
N GLU A 81 -14.46 24.74 -6.37
CA GLU A 81 -15.64 24.28 -5.60
C GLU A 81 -15.34 22.99 -4.84
N LEU A 82 -14.56 22.08 -5.44
CA LEU A 82 -14.11 20.85 -4.78
C LEU A 82 -13.07 21.11 -3.69
N ASP A 83 -12.26 22.17 -3.84
CA ASP A 83 -11.29 22.61 -2.83
C ASP A 83 -11.99 23.24 -1.61
N ASP A 84 -12.99 24.08 -1.83
CA ASP A 84 -13.74 24.77 -0.78
C ASP A 84 -14.48 23.81 0.16
N VAL A 85 -15.08 22.74 -0.38
CA VAL A 85 -15.69 21.68 0.44
C VAL A 85 -14.65 20.96 1.32
N ALA A 86 -13.39 20.90 0.89
CA ALA A 86 -12.31 20.25 1.65
C ALA A 86 -11.66 21.16 2.72
N LEU A 87 -11.97 22.45 2.75
CA LEU A 87 -11.30 23.47 3.56
C LEU A 87 -11.79 23.58 5.01
N GLU A 88 -12.94 22.99 5.38
CA GLU A 88 -13.50 23.18 6.74
C GLU A 88 -12.72 22.47 7.87
N SER A 89 -11.71 21.63 7.58
CA SER A 89 -10.88 21.01 8.61
C SER A 89 -9.40 21.41 8.51
N THR A 90 -9.00 22.22 9.49
CA THR A 90 -7.67 22.83 9.67
C THR A 90 -6.60 21.74 9.78
N ARG A 91 -5.35 22.02 9.34
CA ARG A 91 -4.18 21.12 9.37
C ARG A 91 -3.77 20.69 10.80
N THR A 92 -4.66 20.00 11.49
CA THR A 92 -4.58 19.61 12.90
C THR A 92 -5.09 18.18 13.00
N ILE A 93 -4.34 17.34 13.68
CA ILE A 93 -4.70 15.98 14.05
C ILE A 93 -5.21 16.07 15.49
N ASP A 94 -6.52 16.11 15.69
CA ASP A 94 -7.12 16.07 17.02
C ASP A 94 -7.47 14.62 17.37
N ILE A 95 -6.81 14.07 18.40
CA ILE A 95 -7.10 12.71 18.86
C ILE A 95 -8.37 12.73 19.70
N GLU A 96 -9.46 12.24 19.13
CA GLU A 96 -10.78 12.22 19.78
C GLU A 96 -10.96 10.99 20.68
N THR A 97 -10.44 9.83 20.24
CA THR A 97 -10.71 8.54 20.89
C THR A 97 -9.46 7.67 20.89
N PHE A 98 -9.31 6.85 21.93
CA PHE A 98 -8.30 5.81 21.97
C PHE A 98 -8.94 4.43 21.89
N VAL A 99 -8.28 3.52 21.16
CA VAL A 99 -8.68 2.12 21.05
C VAL A 99 -7.49 1.23 21.39
N PRO A 100 -7.70 -0.03 21.86
CA PRO A 100 -6.60 -0.97 22.00
C PRO A 100 -5.83 -1.15 20.67
N ALA A 101 -4.50 -1.14 20.70
CA ALA A 101 -3.70 -1.13 19.47
C ALA A 101 -3.96 -2.34 18.53
N ASN A 102 -4.46 -3.45 19.08
CA ASN A 102 -4.76 -4.69 18.35
C ASN A 102 -6.25 -4.87 18.05
N SER A 103 -7.13 -3.92 18.37
CA SER A 103 -8.57 -4.06 18.11
C SER A 103 -8.96 -3.76 16.67
N ILE A 104 -8.14 -2.99 15.95
CA ILE A 104 -8.40 -2.68 14.54
C ILE A 104 -7.73 -3.74 13.67
N GLY A 105 -8.54 -4.45 12.88
CA GLY A 105 -8.06 -5.43 11.92
C GLY A 105 -7.24 -4.79 10.79
N TRP A 106 -6.23 -5.51 10.31
CA TRP A 106 -5.36 -5.10 9.18
C TRP A 106 -6.14 -4.72 7.91
N ILE A 107 -7.34 -5.26 7.74
CA ILE A 107 -8.26 -4.92 6.63
C ILE A 107 -8.73 -3.46 6.64
N TRP A 108 -8.58 -2.74 7.75
CA TRP A 108 -8.92 -1.32 7.82
C TRP A 108 -7.75 -0.40 7.46
N TYR A 109 -6.52 -0.90 7.40
CA TYR A 109 -5.32 -0.09 7.16
C TYR A 109 -5.08 0.14 5.67
N ASP A 110 -5.00 1.40 5.24
CA ASP A 110 -4.74 1.79 3.86
C ASP A 110 -3.26 2.16 3.63
N ARG A 111 -2.82 3.36 4.05
CA ARG A 111 -1.46 3.86 3.78
C ARG A 111 -0.73 4.31 5.04
N PRO A 112 0.51 3.85 5.27
CA PRO A 112 1.30 4.24 6.42
C PRO A 112 2.10 5.53 6.16
N HIS A 113 2.17 6.36 7.18
CA HIS A 113 2.96 7.58 7.24
C HIS A 113 3.74 7.64 8.56
N TYR A 114 4.92 8.23 8.54
CA TYR A 114 5.68 8.57 9.73
C TYR A 114 5.37 9.99 10.17
N LEU A 115 5.05 10.15 11.45
CA LEU A 115 4.84 11.43 12.12
C LEU A 115 5.99 11.69 13.09
N ALA A 116 6.56 12.88 13.01
CA ALA A 116 7.68 13.34 13.83
C ALA A 116 7.48 14.81 14.24
N PRO A 117 8.02 15.26 15.38
CA PRO A 117 7.97 16.67 15.77
C PRO A 117 8.74 17.55 14.77
N ASP A 118 8.23 18.76 14.49
CA ASP A 118 8.87 19.73 13.58
C ASP A 118 9.93 20.60 14.28
N ASP A 119 9.88 20.69 15.62
CA ASP A 119 10.77 21.52 16.45
C ASP A 119 10.99 20.92 17.84
N GLU A 120 11.98 21.44 18.58
CA GLU A 120 12.42 20.94 19.89
C GLU A 120 11.37 21.14 21.00
N VAL A 121 10.62 22.25 20.97
CA VAL A 121 9.54 22.53 21.94
C VAL A 121 8.42 21.52 21.75
N SER A 122 8.08 21.23 20.50
CA SER A 122 7.10 20.23 20.11
C SER A 122 7.53 18.80 20.41
N ALA A 123 8.85 18.53 20.50
CA ALA A 123 9.39 17.19 20.72
C ALA A 123 9.05 16.63 22.12
N GLU A 124 9.05 17.46 23.15
CA GLU A 124 8.68 17.05 24.51
C GLU A 124 7.21 16.61 24.59
N ALA A 125 6.30 17.49 24.12
CA ALA A 125 4.88 17.20 24.07
C ALA A 125 4.56 15.97 23.21
N PHE A 126 5.21 15.85 22.04
CA PHE A 126 5.09 14.68 21.17
C PHE A 126 5.54 13.39 21.87
N ALA A 127 6.66 13.43 22.60
CA ALA A 127 7.17 12.28 23.33
C ALA A 127 6.22 11.85 24.45
N VAL A 128 5.63 12.79 25.18
CA VAL A 128 4.64 12.50 26.23
C VAL A 128 3.43 11.78 25.64
N ILE A 129 2.86 12.27 24.53
CA ILE A 129 1.72 11.63 23.86
C ILE A 129 2.09 10.22 23.39
N ARG A 130 3.25 10.07 22.74
CA ARG A 130 3.75 8.76 22.26
C ARG A 130 3.93 7.77 23.40
N GLU A 131 4.60 8.17 24.47
CA GLU A 131 4.88 7.32 25.63
C GLU A 131 3.61 6.93 26.37
N ALA A 132 2.64 7.86 26.50
CA ALA A 132 1.35 7.57 27.09
C ALA A 132 0.63 6.45 26.32
N MET A 133 0.51 6.59 24.99
CA MET A 133 -0.09 5.56 24.12
C MET A 133 0.64 4.22 24.20
N ALA A 134 1.98 4.24 24.25
CA ALA A 134 2.79 3.03 24.32
C ALA A 134 2.57 2.28 25.64
N LYS A 135 2.53 3.00 26.77
CA LYS A 135 2.29 2.44 28.10
C LYS A 135 0.88 1.87 28.24
N THR A 136 -0.12 2.53 27.66
CA THR A 136 -1.51 2.08 27.70
C THR A 136 -1.84 1.04 26.62
N LYS A 137 -0.90 0.72 25.72
CA LYS A 137 -1.07 -0.19 24.58
C LYS A 137 -2.27 0.18 23.70
N THR A 138 -2.46 1.49 23.50
CA THR A 138 -3.57 2.04 22.73
C THR A 138 -3.07 2.78 21.49
N GLY A 139 -3.94 2.89 20.49
CA GLY A 139 -3.78 3.79 19.35
C GLY A 139 -4.78 4.93 19.44
N GLY A 140 -4.39 6.11 18.98
CA GLY A 140 -5.28 7.27 18.85
C GLY A 140 -6.02 7.23 17.52
N VAL A 141 -7.34 7.44 17.54
CA VAL A 141 -8.16 7.65 16.35
C VAL A 141 -8.41 9.15 16.23
N ALA A 142 -8.10 9.67 15.05
CA ALA A 142 -8.25 11.09 14.72
C ALA A 142 -8.76 11.23 13.28
N ARG A 143 -9.09 12.46 12.89
CA ARG A 143 -9.39 12.81 11.52
C ARG A 143 -8.45 13.93 11.08
N LEU A 144 -8.00 13.89 9.84
CA LEU A 144 -7.18 14.96 9.26
C LEU A 144 -7.43 15.09 7.76
N VAL A 145 -7.27 16.31 7.24
CA VAL A 145 -7.35 16.57 5.80
C VAL A 145 -6.02 16.28 5.14
N MET A 146 -6.03 15.29 4.24
CA MET A 146 -4.90 14.95 3.38
C MET A 146 -5.41 14.48 2.02
N TYR A 147 -4.66 14.78 0.95
CA TYR A 147 -5.09 14.47 -0.43
C TYR A 147 -6.47 15.06 -0.78
N ARG A 148 -6.72 16.33 -0.40
CA ARG A 148 -7.99 17.07 -0.65
C ARG A 148 -9.24 16.41 -0.04
N ARG A 149 -9.08 15.49 0.93
CA ARG A 149 -10.20 14.84 1.63
C ARG A 149 -9.89 14.65 3.11
N GLU A 150 -10.92 14.76 3.93
CA GLU A 150 -10.83 14.39 5.33
C GLU A 150 -10.80 12.86 5.46
N ARG A 151 -9.79 12.33 6.16
CA ARG A 151 -9.63 10.89 6.38
C ARG A 151 -9.53 10.59 7.86
N ALA A 152 -10.19 9.50 8.27
CA ALA A 152 -9.92 8.89 9.55
C ALA A 152 -8.51 8.28 9.54
N VAL A 153 -7.78 8.45 10.64
CA VAL A 153 -6.43 7.94 10.81
C VAL A 153 -6.27 7.25 12.16
N LEU A 154 -5.39 6.25 12.18
CA LEU A 154 -4.95 5.58 13.38
C LEU A 154 -3.48 5.93 13.66
N LEU A 155 -3.23 6.50 14.84
CA LEU A 155 -1.91 6.84 15.36
C LEU A 155 -1.42 5.72 16.28
N LEU A 156 -0.32 5.07 15.91
CA LEU A 156 0.32 4.03 16.70
C LEU A 156 1.74 4.45 17.10
N PRO A 157 2.10 4.38 18.39
CA PRO A 157 3.47 4.66 18.83
C PRO A 157 4.44 3.64 18.23
N LYS A 158 5.55 4.12 17.66
CA LYS A 158 6.58 3.27 17.06
C LYS A 158 7.96 3.86 17.25
N ASP A 159 8.81 3.15 17.99
CA ASP A 159 10.19 3.55 18.29
C ASP A 159 10.23 5.00 18.85
N LYS A 160 10.89 5.93 18.15
CA LYS A 160 10.96 7.35 18.54
C LYS A 160 9.84 8.21 17.94
N GLY A 161 9.01 7.67 17.05
CA GLY A 161 7.97 8.39 16.32
C GLY A 161 6.57 7.83 16.56
N ILE A 162 5.65 8.23 15.69
CA ILE A 162 4.30 7.67 15.57
C ILE A 162 4.11 7.24 14.13
N VAL A 163 3.58 6.03 13.92
CA VAL A 163 3.08 5.60 12.61
C VAL A 163 1.61 5.98 12.51
N VAL A 164 1.28 6.73 11.48
CA VAL A 164 -0.09 7.13 11.14
C VAL A 164 -0.56 6.28 9.98
N TRP A 165 -1.58 5.46 10.22
CA TRP A 165 -2.27 4.72 9.17
C TRP A 165 -3.50 5.50 8.73
N THR A 166 -3.64 5.76 7.44
CA THR A 166 -4.96 6.11 6.90
C THR A 166 -5.87 4.89 7.02
N LEU A 167 -7.12 5.14 7.42
CA LEU A 167 -8.13 4.10 7.52
C LEU A 167 -9.01 4.11 6.26
N ARG A 168 -9.41 2.91 5.83
CA ARG A 168 -10.46 2.72 4.83
C ARG A 168 -11.81 3.20 5.37
N TYR A 169 -12.67 3.71 4.49
CA TYR A 169 -14.03 4.08 4.88
C TYR A 169 -14.88 2.82 5.12
N GLY A 170 -15.96 2.96 5.90
CA GLY A 170 -16.82 1.84 6.31
C GLY A 170 -17.44 1.09 5.13
N ASP A 171 -17.74 1.80 4.05
CA ASP A 171 -18.30 1.30 2.80
C ASP A 171 -17.26 0.64 1.86
N GLU A 172 -15.96 0.85 2.11
CA GLU A 172 -14.89 0.23 1.33
C GLU A 172 -14.56 -1.20 1.79
N VAL A 173 -14.93 -1.57 3.02
CA VAL A 173 -14.65 -2.89 3.59
C VAL A 173 -15.89 -3.78 3.47
N ARG A 174 -15.77 -4.84 2.68
CA ARG A 174 -16.83 -5.85 2.53
C ARG A 174 -17.02 -6.66 3.80
N ASP A 175 -18.26 -7.09 4.05
CA ASP A 175 -18.58 -7.96 5.17
C ASP A 175 -17.90 -9.34 5.02
N ALA A 176 -17.30 -9.81 6.11
CA ALA A 176 -16.66 -11.12 6.14
C ALA A 176 -17.69 -12.25 6.21
N ASP A 177 -18.89 -12.00 6.72
CA ASP A 177 -19.95 -13.01 6.84
C ASP A 177 -20.47 -13.43 5.47
N ASP A 178 -20.57 -12.50 4.52
CA ASP A 178 -20.91 -12.80 3.12
C ASP A 178 -19.88 -13.76 2.50
N TYR A 179 -18.59 -13.53 2.77
CA TYR A 179 -17.52 -14.41 2.31
C TYR A 179 -17.53 -15.77 3.03
N ALA A 180 -17.81 -15.79 4.33
CA ALA A 180 -17.81 -17.00 5.14
C ALA A 180 -19.02 -17.91 4.88
N ALA A 181 -20.16 -17.35 4.46
CA ALA A 181 -21.38 -18.09 4.16
C ALA A 181 -21.19 -19.15 3.06
N GLU A 182 -20.30 -18.89 2.10
CA GLU A 182 -20.00 -19.80 0.99
C GLU A 182 -18.98 -20.90 1.33
N MET A 183 -18.37 -20.87 2.53
CA MET A 183 -17.29 -21.78 2.89
C MET A 183 -17.80 -23.11 3.49
N PRO A 184 -17.21 -24.26 3.10
CA PRO A 184 -17.53 -25.55 3.71
C PRO A 184 -17.22 -25.58 5.20
N LYS A 185 -18.14 -26.10 6.02
CA LYS A 185 -17.99 -26.20 7.49
C LYS A 185 -17.27 -27.46 7.97
N GLU A 186 -16.70 -28.26 7.05
CA GLU A 186 -16.07 -29.53 7.40
C GLU A 186 -14.73 -29.32 8.11
N LYS A 187 -14.54 -30.05 9.22
CA LYS A 187 -13.27 -30.04 9.96
C LYS A 187 -12.27 -30.97 9.27
N PRO A 188 -11.00 -30.56 9.11
CA PRO A 188 -9.99 -31.42 8.50
C PRO A 188 -9.70 -32.65 9.36
N GLY A 189 -9.40 -33.79 8.72
CA GLY A 189 -9.02 -35.01 9.42
C GLY A 189 -7.67 -34.86 10.14
N ALA A 190 -7.58 -35.35 11.39
CA ALA A 190 -6.43 -35.16 12.28
C ALA A 190 -5.08 -35.58 11.69
N LYS A 191 -5.04 -36.64 10.87
CA LYS A 191 -3.83 -37.11 10.20
C LYS A 191 -3.30 -36.13 9.14
N HIS A 192 -4.21 -35.49 8.40
CA HIS A 192 -3.84 -34.49 7.40
C HIS A 192 -3.37 -33.20 8.09
N LEU A 193 -4.04 -32.80 9.19
CA LEU A 193 -3.65 -31.65 9.98
C LEU A 193 -2.21 -31.81 10.52
N ALA A 194 -1.91 -32.94 11.18
CA ALA A 194 -0.59 -33.20 11.73
C ALA A 194 0.53 -33.25 10.67
N MET A 195 0.22 -33.68 9.44
CA MET A 195 1.18 -33.65 8.34
C MET A 195 1.43 -32.21 7.85
N MET A 196 0.38 -31.40 7.76
CA MET A 196 0.49 -29.99 7.37
C MET A 196 1.22 -29.16 8.44
N GLU A 197 0.98 -29.42 9.73
CA GLU A 197 1.68 -28.76 10.84
C GLU A 197 3.20 -28.95 10.73
N LYS A 198 3.68 -30.17 10.46
CA LYS A 198 5.11 -30.42 10.27
C LYS A 198 5.71 -29.63 9.10
N ILE A 199 4.99 -29.53 7.99
CA ILE A 199 5.47 -28.78 6.82
C ILE A 199 5.50 -27.28 7.09
N ILE A 200 4.50 -26.77 7.82
CA ILE A 200 4.47 -25.37 8.24
C ILE A 200 5.65 -25.11 9.16
N GLU A 201 5.90 -25.97 10.14
CA GLU A 201 7.02 -25.83 11.08
C GLU A 201 8.38 -25.87 10.35
N GLU A 202 8.58 -26.84 9.46
CA GLU A 202 9.79 -26.96 8.63
C GLU A 202 10.04 -25.73 7.73
N ARG A 203 8.98 -25.02 7.33
CA ARG A 203 9.04 -23.83 6.46
C ARG A 203 8.82 -22.51 7.19
N THR A 204 8.70 -22.53 8.51
CA THR A 204 8.49 -21.32 9.31
C THR A 204 9.84 -20.65 9.52
N GLU A 205 9.97 -19.44 8.97
CA GLU A 205 11.13 -18.58 9.18
C GLU A 205 10.71 -17.22 9.74
N ALA A 206 11.61 -16.54 10.45
CA ALA A 206 11.38 -15.17 10.89
C ALA A 206 11.29 -14.23 9.67
N TRP A 207 10.30 -13.34 9.69
CA TRP A 207 10.11 -12.33 8.64
C TRP A 207 11.40 -11.54 8.38
N LYS A 208 11.74 -11.39 7.10
CA LYS A 208 12.83 -10.53 6.62
C LYS A 208 12.33 -9.73 5.42
N PRO A 209 12.70 -8.44 5.28
CA PRO A 209 12.30 -7.63 4.13
C PRO A 209 12.63 -8.28 2.77
N SER A 210 13.71 -9.06 2.68
CA SER A 210 14.11 -9.77 1.48
C SER A 210 13.12 -10.85 1.01
N MET A 211 12.15 -11.24 1.84
CA MET A 211 11.11 -12.19 1.47
C MET A 211 10.11 -11.61 0.45
N VAL A 212 10.10 -10.28 0.27
CA VAL A 212 9.21 -9.56 -0.66
C VAL A 212 9.97 -8.71 -1.67
N ASP A 213 11.20 -9.11 -1.99
CA ASP A 213 11.94 -8.50 -3.10
C ASP A 213 11.18 -8.67 -4.42
N ASP A 214 11.31 -7.70 -5.34
CA ASP A 214 10.64 -7.73 -6.65
C ASP A 214 11.57 -8.37 -7.71
N PRO A 215 11.42 -9.68 -8.01
CA PRO A 215 12.28 -10.36 -8.97
C PRO A 215 12.09 -9.83 -10.40
N VAL A 216 10.98 -9.16 -10.70
CA VAL A 216 10.74 -8.57 -12.02
C VAL A 216 11.55 -7.30 -12.17
N GLN A 217 11.57 -6.45 -11.14
CA GLN A 217 12.38 -5.23 -11.15
C GLN A 217 13.87 -5.53 -11.30
N ASP A 218 14.40 -6.52 -10.58
CA ASP A 218 15.82 -6.92 -10.68
C ASP A 218 16.16 -7.37 -12.10
N ARG A 219 15.33 -8.24 -12.70
CA ARG A 219 15.50 -8.69 -14.08
C ARG A 219 15.44 -7.54 -15.08
N LEU A 220 14.58 -6.55 -14.85
CA LEU A 220 14.50 -5.37 -15.71
C LEU A 220 15.78 -4.53 -15.62
N LEU A 221 16.32 -4.32 -14.42
CA LEU A 221 17.58 -3.60 -14.21
C LEU A 221 18.76 -4.30 -14.91
N ASP A 222 18.82 -5.63 -14.84
CA ASP A 222 19.83 -6.42 -15.57
C ASP A 222 19.74 -6.21 -17.08
N ILE A 223 18.53 -6.34 -17.66
CA ILE A 223 18.30 -6.13 -19.09
C ILE A 223 18.70 -4.71 -19.50
N ILE A 224 18.37 -3.70 -18.69
CA ILE A 224 18.75 -2.31 -18.92
C ILE A 224 20.27 -2.16 -18.90
N ALA A 225 20.96 -2.74 -17.91
CA ALA A 225 22.41 -2.69 -17.79
C ALA A 225 23.13 -3.36 -18.97
N GLU A 226 22.62 -4.50 -19.46
CA GLU A 226 23.15 -5.17 -20.66
C GLU A 226 22.96 -4.33 -21.92
N ARG A 227 21.77 -3.73 -22.09
CA ARG A 227 21.48 -2.86 -23.25
C ARG A 227 22.32 -1.58 -23.25
N ARG A 228 22.59 -1.00 -22.07
CA ARG A 228 23.47 0.18 -21.94
C ARG A 228 24.92 -0.12 -22.36
N LYS A 229 25.38 -1.37 -22.21
CA LYS A 229 26.72 -1.82 -22.62
C LYS A 229 26.83 -2.18 -24.10
N GLY A 230 25.82 -1.89 -24.92
CA GLY A 230 25.82 -2.17 -26.37
C GLY A 230 25.67 -3.65 -26.73
N ARG A 231 25.40 -4.53 -25.77
CA ARG A 231 25.15 -5.95 -26.04
C ARG A 231 23.69 -6.10 -26.46
N LYS A 232 23.44 -6.58 -27.69
CA LYS A 232 22.11 -7.03 -28.11
C LYS A 232 21.68 -8.17 -27.18
N THR A 233 20.67 -7.94 -26.36
CA THR A 233 20.09 -8.95 -25.47
C THR A 233 19.61 -10.11 -26.35
N LYS A 234 20.29 -11.26 -26.31
CA LYS A 234 19.71 -12.49 -26.87
C LYS A 234 18.46 -12.76 -26.05
N LYS A 235 17.30 -12.95 -26.70
CA LYS A 235 16.10 -13.50 -26.05
C LYS A 235 16.56 -14.77 -25.33
N ARG A 236 16.69 -14.71 -24.01
CA ARG A 236 16.89 -15.91 -23.20
C ARG A 236 15.54 -16.60 -23.27
N THR A 237 15.45 -17.65 -24.07
CA THR A 237 14.28 -18.52 -24.14
C THR A 237 13.89 -18.81 -22.70
N GLN A 238 12.70 -18.37 -22.28
CA GLN A 238 12.12 -18.88 -21.05
C GLN A 238 12.16 -20.40 -21.20
N GLU A 239 12.94 -21.09 -20.36
CA GLU A 239 12.68 -22.50 -20.14
C GLU A 239 11.20 -22.57 -19.78
N LYS A 240 10.42 -23.20 -20.66
CA LYS A 240 9.02 -23.47 -20.40
C LYS A 240 8.98 -24.15 -19.03
N SER A 241 8.47 -23.46 -18.02
CA SER A 241 8.03 -24.13 -16.81
C SER A 241 7.12 -25.27 -17.29
N PRO A 242 7.41 -26.54 -16.93
CA PRO A 242 6.59 -27.64 -17.40
C PRO A 242 5.14 -27.35 -17.07
N GLU A 243 4.26 -27.50 -18.07
CA GLU A 243 2.82 -27.39 -17.90
C GLU A 243 2.44 -28.24 -16.68
N ARG A 244 1.88 -27.60 -15.65
CA ARG A 244 1.41 -28.33 -14.47
C ARG A 244 0.27 -29.23 -14.97
N PRO A 245 0.42 -30.56 -14.94
CA PRO A 245 -0.69 -31.43 -15.32
C PRO A 245 -1.86 -31.13 -14.38
N SER A 246 -3.02 -30.88 -14.96
CA SER A 246 -4.30 -30.83 -14.27
C SER A 246 -4.63 -32.25 -13.79
N ASN A 247 -4.01 -32.68 -12.70
CA ASN A 247 -4.37 -33.92 -12.07
C ASN A 247 -4.88 -33.58 -10.69
N VAL A 248 -6.13 -33.95 -10.41
CA VAL A 248 -6.71 -33.90 -9.08
C VAL A 248 -5.72 -34.59 -8.15
N ILE A 249 -5.10 -33.79 -7.30
CA ILE A 249 -3.99 -34.22 -6.48
C ILE A 249 -4.57 -35.06 -5.35
N ASP A 250 -4.35 -36.37 -5.38
CA ASP A 250 -4.40 -37.18 -4.16
C ASP A 250 -3.33 -36.60 -3.23
N ILE A 251 -3.82 -35.93 -2.18
CA ILE A 251 -3.04 -35.17 -1.21
C ILE A 251 -1.87 -36.03 -0.70
N THR A 252 -2.12 -37.34 -0.49
CA THR A 252 -1.10 -38.28 -0.01
C THR A 252 0.05 -38.50 -1.02
N ALA A 253 -0.26 -38.52 -2.32
CA ALA A 253 0.71 -38.71 -3.38
C ALA A 253 1.55 -37.45 -3.64
N ALA A 254 0.93 -36.25 -3.64
CA ALA A 254 1.70 -35.00 -3.78
C ALA A 254 2.59 -34.70 -2.58
N LEU A 255 2.14 -35.03 -1.37
CA LEU A 255 2.94 -34.87 -0.16
C LEU A 255 4.17 -35.77 -0.17
N LYS A 256 4.03 -37.06 -0.53
CA LYS A 256 5.18 -37.95 -0.72
C LYS A 256 6.13 -37.46 -1.80
N LYS A 257 5.58 -36.99 -2.92
CA LYS A 257 6.38 -36.50 -4.05
C LYS A 257 7.14 -35.22 -3.70
N SER A 258 6.58 -34.32 -2.88
CA SER A 258 7.28 -33.13 -2.39
C SER A 258 8.45 -33.50 -1.45
N LEU A 259 8.25 -34.48 -0.56
CA LEU A 259 9.31 -34.96 0.35
C LEU A 259 10.45 -35.67 -0.39
N GLU A 260 10.14 -36.40 -1.47
CA GLU A 260 11.15 -37.10 -2.27
C GLU A 260 11.92 -36.18 -3.23
N ALA A 261 11.27 -35.13 -3.76
CA ALA A 261 11.92 -34.15 -4.63
C ALA A 261 12.97 -33.32 -3.87
N GLU A 262 12.72 -33.05 -2.59
CA GLU A 262 13.59 -32.24 -1.72
C GLU A 262 14.85 -33.01 -1.28
N ARG A 263 14.77 -34.34 -1.15
CA ARG A 263 15.93 -35.21 -0.89
C ARG A 263 16.89 -35.33 -2.09
N LYS A 264 16.44 -35.02 -3.30
CA LYS A 264 17.23 -35.15 -4.54
C LYS A 264 17.90 -33.85 -4.99
N SER A 265 17.68 -32.74 -4.31
CA SER A 265 18.38 -31.48 -4.61
C SER A 265 19.60 -31.34 -3.68
N PRO A 266 20.84 -31.57 -4.14
CA PRO A 266 22.01 -31.35 -3.30
C PRO A 266 22.14 -29.85 -3.06
N ARG A 267 22.16 -29.43 -1.79
CA ARG A 267 22.52 -28.07 -1.37
C ARG A 267 23.84 -27.68 -2.03
N LYS A 268 23.82 -26.61 -2.83
CA LYS A 268 24.99 -25.87 -3.29
C LYS A 268 24.82 -24.42 -2.89
#